data_AF-A0A1Y1Y6N6-F1
#
_entry.id   AF-A0A1Y1Y6N6-F1
#
_cell.length_a   1.000
_cell.length_b   1.000
_cell.length_c   1.000
_cell.angle_alpha   90.00
_cell.angle_beta   90.00
_cell.angle_gamma   90.00
#
_symmetry.space_group_name_H-M   'P 1'
#
loop_
_entity.id
_entity.type
_entity.pdbx_description
1 polymer ?
#
loop_
_entity_poly.entity_id
_entity_poly.type
_entity_poly.pdbx_seq_one_letter_code
_entity_poly.pdbx_strand_id
1 'polypeptide(L)'
;MAKNHFQVEPRKNTQELAATLQTFRAEFKNGSLTVSEFISAYIILFTANKRPNKWLTGKLNPSIEYELSWLYPEMQNPTAASLCKYQDELGISPQDLSRLRKMLPKGDSEKELTFTDVFKYAAVYGVERYVNQAIVNLALGSPTIHLLFHIPSAVRVLKFQAEGSRIVTCFLKATELEQILTDTYPPYESRDVVGFMIHDLKHLQAFFEPSLYFEQVGFAHCLASTLEYPGLREFFSDPYFAADFDHCISDMNSASIHLLSFLKAKWISAFHRSIYPPPCTKLRLDDDEHELFEVRYWKPLLSSWGMPQAHLDHCWKICKPQFSQEDKLAIRRWFHELGCQLMNRHAEFVVA
;
A
#
# COMPACT_ATOMS: atom_id res chain seq x y z
N MET A 1 23.86 31.35 -10.91
CA MET A 1 22.86 31.70 -11.94
C MET A 1 21.73 30.69 -11.86
N ALA A 2 20.64 31.04 -11.17
CA ALA A 2 19.47 30.19 -11.04
C ALA A 2 18.75 30.11 -12.40
N LYS A 3 18.71 28.91 -13.00
CA LYS A 3 17.87 28.66 -14.17
C LYS A 3 16.42 28.63 -13.70
N ASN A 4 15.73 29.76 -13.88
CA ASN A 4 14.27 29.85 -13.88
C ASN A 4 13.69 28.70 -14.72
N HIS A 5 13.31 27.62 -14.06
CA HIS A 5 12.38 26.66 -14.62
C HIS A 5 11.07 27.41 -14.68
N PHE A 6 10.67 27.85 -15.87
CA PHE A 6 9.32 28.36 -16.14
C PHE A 6 8.33 27.48 -15.37
N GLN A 7 7.73 28.05 -14.32
CA GLN A 7 6.57 27.46 -13.69
C GLN A 7 5.48 27.55 -14.75
N VAL A 8 5.31 26.46 -15.49
CA VAL A 8 4.15 26.32 -16.36
C VAL A 8 2.96 26.32 -15.43
N GLU A 9 2.09 27.31 -15.56
CA GLU A 9 0.85 27.33 -14.78
C GLU A 9 0.05 26.05 -15.06
N PRO A 10 -0.55 25.45 -14.03
CA PRO A 10 -1.39 24.28 -14.22
C PRO A 10 -2.55 24.61 -15.18
N ARG A 11 -2.89 23.69 -16.08
CA ARG A 11 -3.99 23.85 -17.06
C ARG A 11 -5.36 24.05 -16.40
N LYS A 12 -5.56 23.45 -15.24
CA LYS A 12 -6.76 23.43 -14.42
C LYS A 12 -6.42 23.88 -13.02
N ASN A 13 -7.25 24.76 -12.46
CA ASN A 13 -7.21 25.08 -11.04
C ASN A 13 -7.81 23.92 -10.21
N THR A 14 -7.69 24.00 -8.89
CA THR A 14 -8.14 22.95 -7.97
C THR A 14 -9.65 22.65 -8.08
N GLN A 15 -10.48 23.67 -8.31
CA GLN A 15 -11.93 23.49 -8.45
C GLN A 15 -12.28 22.72 -9.72
N GLU A 16 -11.60 23.04 -10.83
CA GLU A 16 -11.77 22.34 -12.10
C GLU A 16 -11.28 20.89 -12.02
N LEU A 17 -10.17 20.64 -11.31
CA LEU A 17 -9.71 19.28 -11.02
C LEU A 17 -10.76 18.51 -10.20
N ALA A 18 -11.25 19.09 -9.11
CA ALA A 18 -12.26 18.47 -8.26
C ALA A 18 -13.55 18.14 -9.04
N ALA A 19 -14.02 19.07 -9.88
CA ALA A 19 -15.18 18.85 -10.74
C ALA A 19 -14.96 17.68 -11.72
N THR A 20 -13.79 17.64 -12.36
CA THR A 20 -13.39 16.55 -13.27
C THR A 20 -13.37 15.20 -12.53
N LEU A 21 -12.80 15.16 -11.33
CA LEU A 21 -12.75 13.96 -10.50
C LEU A 21 -14.14 13.50 -10.02
N GLN A 22 -15.09 14.41 -9.78
CA GLN A 22 -16.47 14.01 -9.48
C GLN A 22 -17.15 13.35 -10.69
N THR A 23 -16.87 13.81 -11.91
CA THR A 23 -17.34 13.14 -13.14
C THR A 23 -16.78 11.73 -13.22
N PHE A 24 -15.46 11.55 -13.06
CA PHE A 24 -14.84 10.22 -13.04
C PHE A 24 -15.39 9.34 -11.90
N ARG A 25 -15.71 9.92 -10.74
CA ARG A 25 -16.31 9.18 -9.62
C ARG A 25 -17.72 8.70 -9.96
N ALA A 26 -18.52 9.50 -10.67
CA ALA A 26 -19.84 9.11 -11.12
C ALA A 26 -19.76 7.94 -12.12
N GLU A 27 -18.80 7.99 -13.05
CA GLU A 27 -18.52 6.90 -13.99
C GLU A 27 -17.96 5.65 -13.33
N PHE A 28 -17.14 5.78 -12.29
CA PHE A 28 -16.71 4.64 -11.49
C PHE A 28 -17.90 4.00 -10.76
N LYS A 29 -18.78 4.80 -10.15
CA LYS A 29 -19.96 4.31 -9.44
C LYS A 29 -20.97 3.60 -10.34
N ASN A 30 -21.09 4.02 -11.60
CA ASN A 30 -22.01 3.41 -12.55
C ASN A 30 -21.40 2.21 -13.30
N GLY A 31 -20.13 1.87 -13.02
CA GLY A 31 -19.41 0.75 -13.64
C GLY A 31 -18.78 1.06 -15.01
N SER A 32 -18.81 2.31 -15.48
CA SER A 32 -18.16 2.71 -16.74
C SER A 32 -16.64 2.81 -16.62
N LEU A 33 -16.14 3.06 -15.40
CA LEU A 33 -14.72 2.99 -15.08
C LEU A 33 -14.49 1.92 -14.02
N THR A 34 -13.45 1.12 -14.22
CA THR A 34 -12.92 0.20 -13.21
C THR A 34 -11.96 0.89 -12.24
N VAL A 35 -11.51 0.17 -11.21
CA VAL A 35 -10.50 0.69 -10.26
C VAL A 35 -9.22 1.11 -10.97
N SER A 36 -8.71 0.27 -11.89
CA SER A 36 -7.49 0.57 -12.64
C SER A 36 -7.65 1.82 -13.50
N GLU A 37 -8.78 1.96 -14.19
CA GLU A 37 -9.03 3.09 -15.08
C GLU A 37 -9.25 4.39 -14.31
N PHE A 38 -9.92 4.34 -13.15
CA PHE A 38 -10.05 5.51 -12.28
C PHE A 38 -8.67 5.99 -11.79
N ILE A 39 -7.83 5.08 -11.28
CA ILE A 39 -6.48 5.40 -10.80
C ILE A 39 -5.62 5.96 -11.95
N SER A 40 -5.72 5.34 -13.13
CA SER A 40 -5.05 5.79 -14.34
C SER A 40 -5.47 7.22 -14.72
N ALA A 41 -6.78 7.49 -14.76
CA ALA A 41 -7.33 8.80 -15.07
C ALA A 41 -6.91 9.84 -14.02
N TYR A 42 -6.88 9.48 -12.73
CA TYR A 42 -6.40 10.34 -11.66
C TYR A 42 -4.95 10.77 -11.90
N ILE A 43 -4.04 9.81 -12.08
CA ILE A 43 -2.61 10.10 -12.28
C ILE A 43 -2.38 10.91 -13.56
N ILE A 44 -3.05 10.55 -14.67
CA ILE A 44 -2.93 11.28 -15.94
C ILE A 44 -3.44 12.72 -15.76
N LEU A 45 -4.61 12.91 -15.14
CA LEU A 45 -5.18 14.24 -14.91
C LEU A 45 -4.19 15.15 -14.17
N PHE A 46 -3.61 14.70 -13.06
CA PHE A 46 -2.68 15.52 -12.29
C PHE A 46 -1.34 15.74 -13.01
N THR A 47 -0.79 14.71 -13.64
CA THR A 47 0.51 14.82 -14.33
C THR A 47 0.41 15.66 -15.59
N ALA A 48 -0.64 15.49 -16.40
CA ALA A 48 -0.93 16.33 -17.56
C ALA A 48 -1.28 17.76 -17.15
N ASN A 49 -1.97 17.96 -16.01
CA ASN A 49 -2.23 19.29 -15.49
C ASN A 49 -0.94 20.02 -15.08
N LYS A 50 -0.06 19.35 -14.35
CA LYS A 50 1.19 19.92 -13.81
C LYS A 50 2.30 20.05 -14.87
N ARG A 51 2.34 19.14 -15.86
CA ARG A 51 3.38 19.08 -16.90
C ARG A 51 2.75 18.85 -18.28
N PRO A 52 2.01 19.81 -18.83
CA PRO A 52 1.14 19.53 -19.96
C PRO A 52 1.85 19.15 -21.27
N ASN A 53 3.11 19.56 -21.43
CA ASN A 53 3.94 19.20 -22.60
C ASN A 53 4.96 18.09 -22.30
N LYS A 54 4.99 17.57 -21.07
CA LYS A 54 6.05 16.66 -20.57
C LYS A 54 5.54 15.53 -19.68
N TRP A 55 4.22 15.33 -19.58
CA TRP A 55 3.65 14.29 -18.73
C TRP A 55 3.99 12.88 -19.26
N LEU A 56 4.08 12.69 -20.58
CA LEU A 56 4.72 11.52 -21.19
C LEU A 56 6.23 11.78 -21.40
N THR A 57 7.08 11.01 -20.72
CA THR A 57 8.54 11.20 -20.71
C THR A 57 9.30 10.27 -21.66
N GLY A 58 8.72 9.14 -22.06
CA GLY A 58 9.35 8.20 -22.99
C GLY A 58 8.62 6.87 -23.11
N LYS A 59 9.16 5.98 -23.94
CA LYS A 59 8.71 4.58 -24.04
C LYS A 59 9.35 3.75 -22.94
N LEU A 60 8.57 2.90 -22.28
CA LEU A 60 9.10 1.90 -21.34
C LEU A 60 9.84 0.80 -22.11
N ASN A 61 11.02 0.45 -21.62
CA ASN A 61 11.82 -0.65 -22.16
C ASN A 61 12.46 -1.43 -20.99
N PRO A 62 12.05 -2.68 -20.71
CA PRO A 62 10.96 -3.41 -21.39
C PRO A 62 9.57 -2.80 -21.09
N SER A 63 8.54 -3.21 -21.84
CA SER A 63 7.14 -2.96 -21.47
C SER A 63 6.81 -3.61 -20.12
N ILE A 64 5.66 -3.23 -19.56
CA ILE A 64 5.11 -3.90 -18.38
C ILE A 64 4.31 -5.12 -18.82
N GLU A 65 4.56 -6.27 -18.22
CA GLU A 65 3.75 -7.46 -18.45
C GLU A 65 2.75 -7.68 -17.32
N TYR A 66 1.74 -8.49 -17.59
CA TYR A 66 0.75 -8.86 -16.57
C TYR A 66 1.31 -9.98 -15.69
N GLU A 67 1.25 -9.82 -14.37
CA GLU A 67 1.91 -10.71 -13.41
C GLU A 67 0.95 -11.27 -12.33
N LEU A 68 -0.38 -11.23 -12.57
CA LEU A 68 -1.39 -11.65 -11.58
C LEU A 68 -2.13 -12.95 -11.91
N SER A 69 -1.73 -13.68 -12.95
CA SER A 69 -2.39 -14.96 -13.30
C SER A 69 -2.33 -15.99 -12.17
N TRP A 70 -1.31 -15.96 -11.32
CA TRP A 70 -1.18 -16.84 -10.17
C TRP A 70 -2.22 -16.56 -9.07
N LEU A 71 -2.64 -15.30 -8.92
CA LEU A 71 -3.59 -14.88 -7.89
C LEU A 71 -5.03 -14.90 -8.42
N TYR A 72 -5.22 -14.45 -9.66
CA TYR A 72 -6.50 -14.36 -10.36
C TYR A 72 -6.45 -15.07 -11.73
N PRO A 73 -6.38 -16.41 -11.78
CA PRO A 73 -6.22 -17.16 -13.03
C PRO A 73 -7.38 -16.99 -14.02
N GLU A 74 -8.57 -16.71 -13.49
CA GLU A 74 -9.81 -16.47 -14.25
C GLU A 74 -9.85 -15.06 -14.88
N MET A 75 -8.99 -14.14 -14.44
CA MET A 75 -9.00 -12.73 -14.82
C MET A 75 -7.90 -12.43 -15.82
N GLN A 76 -8.10 -12.85 -17.07
CA GLN A 76 -7.10 -12.69 -18.14
C GLN A 76 -7.42 -11.58 -19.14
N ASN A 77 -8.63 -11.02 -19.09
CA ASN A 77 -9.06 -9.98 -20.01
C ASN A 77 -8.92 -8.61 -19.34
N PRO A 78 -7.93 -7.79 -19.76
CA PRO A 78 -7.74 -6.49 -19.16
C PRO A 78 -8.90 -5.54 -19.50
N THR A 79 -9.19 -4.63 -18.58
CA THR A 79 -10.11 -3.52 -18.78
C THR A 79 -9.61 -2.61 -19.89
N ALA A 80 -10.53 -2.06 -20.67
CA ALA A 80 -10.24 -1.47 -21.97
C ALA A 80 -10.99 -0.15 -22.23
N ALA A 81 -11.29 0.64 -21.20
CA ALA A 81 -11.87 1.95 -21.39
C ALA A 81 -10.97 2.81 -22.27
N SER A 82 -11.59 3.39 -23.31
CA SER A 82 -10.93 4.24 -24.29
C SER A 82 -10.36 5.48 -23.63
N LEU A 83 -9.05 5.67 -23.75
CA LEU A 83 -8.38 6.90 -23.33
C LEU A 83 -8.88 8.10 -24.14
N CYS A 84 -9.19 7.88 -25.42
CA CYS A 84 -9.66 8.92 -26.33
C CYS A 84 -11.01 9.51 -25.90
N LYS A 85 -11.88 8.73 -25.24
CA LYS A 85 -13.16 9.21 -24.69
C LYS A 85 -12.97 10.32 -23.63
N TYR A 86 -11.87 10.29 -22.89
CA TYR A 86 -11.60 11.21 -21.78
C TYR A 86 -10.54 12.28 -22.12
N GLN A 87 -10.24 12.46 -23.40
CA GLN A 87 -9.12 13.29 -23.86
C GLN A 87 -9.22 14.73 -23.34
N ASP A 88 -10.41 15.34 -23.44
CA ASP A 88 -10.66 16.74 -23.10
C ASP A 88 -10.67 16.93 -21.57
N GLU A 89 -11.29 16.01 -20.84
CA GLU A 89 -11.32 16.00 -19.37
C GLU A 89 -9.92 15.83 -18.78
N LEU A 90 -9.09 14.96 -19.36
CA LEU A 90 -7.71 14.76 -18.94
C LEU A 90 -6.79 15.91 -19.39
N GLY A 91 -7.29 16.77 -20.29
CA GLY A 91 -6.50 17.84 -20.89
C GLY A 91 -5.28 17.30 -21.62
N ILE A 92 -5.41 16.17 -22.32
CA ILE A 92 -4.34 15.59 -23.15
C ILE A 92 -4.53 16.02 -24.61
N SER A 93 -3.44 16.25 -25.34
CA SER A 93 -3.52 16.76 -26.72
C SER A 93 -3.55 15.63 -27.76
N PRO A 94 -4.03 15.89 -28.99
CA PRO A 94 -3.87 14.94 -30.10
C PRO A 94 -2.41 14.56 -30.36
N GLN A 95 -1.45 15.46 -30.08
CA GLN A 95 -0.02 15.15 -30.18
C GLN A 95 0.41 14.13 -29.12
N ASP A 96 -0.14 14.17 -27.90
CA ASP A 96 0.16 13.19 -26.86
C ASP A 96 -0.32 11.80 -27.26
N LEU A 97 -1.53 11.69 -27.81
CA LEU A 97 -2.06 10.43 -28.34
C LEU A 97 -1.21 9.91 -29.51
N SER A 98 -0.78 10.78 -30.43
CA SER A 98 0.14 10.41 -31.50
C SER A 98 1.48 9.89 -30.97
N ARG A 99 2.03 10.53 -29.92
CA ARG A 99 3.25 10.06 -29.25
C ARG A 99 3.05 8.70 -28.61
N LEU A 100 1.93 8.47 -27.91
CA LEU A 100 1.62 7.19 -27.29
C LEU A 100 1.48 6.07 -28.33
N ARG A 101 0.80 6.30 -29.46
CA ARG A 101 0.71 5.33 -30.56
C ARG A 101 2.07 4.88 -31.08
N LYS A 102 3.05 5.80 -31.15
CA LYS A 102 4.44 5.46 -31.54
C LYS A 102 5.17 4.60 -30.50
N MET A 103 4.67 4.54 -29.26
CA MET A 103 5.24 3.73 -28.19
C MET A 103 4.73 2.29 -28.20
N LEU A 104 3.58 2.03 -28.82
CA LEU A 104 2.98 0.70 -28.93
C LEU A 104 3.86 -0.30 -29.70
N PRO A 105 3.59 -1.61 -29.59
CA PRO A 105 4.17 -2.63 -30.46
C PRO A 105 3.86 -2.37 -31.95
N LYS A 106 4.73 -2.87 -32.83
CA LYS A 106 4.49 -2.79 -34.29
C LYS A 106 3.23 -3.59 -34.63
N GLY A 107 2.27 -2.96 -35.32
CA GLY A 107 0.98 -3.57 -35.68
C GLY A 107 -0.20 -2.95 -34.93
N ASP A 108 0.04 -2.30 -33.79
CA ASP A 108 -1.02 -1.73 -32.94
C ASP A 108 -1.26 -0.23 -33.18
N SER A 109 -0.70 0.36 -34.24
CA SER A 109 -0.78 1.81 -34.47
C SER A 109 -2.21 2.32 -34.68
N GLU A 110 -3.09 1.47 -35.19
CA GLU A 110 -4.51 1.77 -35.43
C GLU A 110 -5.42 1.29 -34.29
N LYS A 111 -4.86 0.64 -33.26
CA LYS A 111 -5.62 0.18 -32.10
C LYS A 111 -6.19 1.39 -31.34
N GLU A 112 -7.40 1.24 -30.82
CA GLU A 112 -7.93 2.18 -29.84
C GLU A 112 -7.04 2.20 -28.58
N LEU A 113 -6.61 3.40 -28.18
CA LEU A 113 -5.77 3.59 -27.01
C LEU A 113 -6.60 3.45 -25.75
N THR A 114 -6.12 2.65 -24.81
CA THR A 114 -6.73 2.47 -23.48
C THR A 114 -5.90 3.14 -22.40
N PHE A 115 -6.48 3.30 -21.20
CA PHE A 115 -5.71 3.72 -20.02
C PHE A 115 -4.55 2.77 -19.73
N THR A 116 -4.78 1.46 -19.83
CA THR A 116 -3.76 0.43 -19.59
C THR A 116 -2.57 0.57 -20.53
N ASP A 117 -2.80 0.95 -21.80
CA ASP A 117 -1.71 1.15 -22.78
C ASP A 117 -0.73 2.27 -22.35
N VAL A 118 -1.22 3.31 -21.65
CA VAL A 118 -0.35 4.38 -21.10
C VAL A 118 0.66 3.78 -20.14
N PHE A 119 0.19 3.06 -19.13
CA PHE A 119 1.05 2.52 -18.07
C PHE A 119 1.83 1.29 -18.53
N LYS A 120 1.34 0.56 -19.55
CA LYS A 120 2.05 -0.59 -20.12
C LYS A 120 3.26 -0.19 -20.96
N TYR A 121 3.16 0.90 -21.73
CA TYR A 121 4.14 1.24 -22.76
C TYR A 121 4.84 2.59 -22.57
N ALA A 122 4.32 3.50 -21.74
CA ALA A 122 4.87 4.83 -21.57
C ALA A 122 5.33 5.13 -20.15
N ALA A 123 6.42 5.88 -20.03
CA ALA A 123 6.84 6.47 -18.78
C ALA A 123 6.05 7.77 -18.56
N VAL A 124 5.38 7.85 -17.41
CA VAL A 124 4.63 9.04 -16.97
C VAL A 124 5.49 9.84 -15.97
N TYR A 125 5.47 11.16 -16.07
CA TYR A 125 6.27 12.04 -15.22
C TYR A 125 5.96 11.84 -13.74
N GLY A 126 7.00 11.58 -12.94
CA GLY A 126 6.88 11.37 -11.50
C GLY A 126 6.28 10.01 -11.11
N VAL A 127 6.07 9.11 -12.07
CA VAL A 127 5.53 7.77 -11.84
C VAL A 127 6.66 6.76 -11.98
N GLU A 128 6.94 6.04 -10.90
CA GLU A 128 7.97 4.99 -10.88
C GLU A 128 7.47 3.71 -11.55
N ARG A 129 8.40 2.86 -12.01
CA ARG A 129 8.05 1.66 -12.79
C ARG A 129 7.12 0.69 -12.03
N TYR A 130 7.29 0.54 -10.72
CA TYR A 130 6.43 -0.35 -9.93
C TYR A 130 4.98 0.16 -9.87
N VAL A 131 4.75 1.47 -10.01
CA VAL A 131 3.40 2.04 -10.07
C VAL A 131 2.75 1.65 -11.40
N ASN A 132 3.50 1.70 -12.50
CA ASN A 132 3.04 1.17 -13.78
C ASN A 132 2.68 -0.31 -13.67
N GLN A 133 3.53 -1.11 -12.99
CA GLN A 133 3.28 -2.53 -12.74
C GLN A 133 1.97 -2.75 -11.96
N ALA A 134 1.76 -2.00 -10.87
CA ALA A 134 0.53 -2.08 -10.07
C ALA A 134 -0.73 -1.80 -10.90
N ILE A 135 -0.71 -0.73 -11.71
CA ILE A 135 -1.86 -0.31 -12.53
C ILE A 135 -2.17 -1.32 -13.64
N VAL A 136 -1.13 -1.82 -14.33
CA VAL A 136 -1.30 -2.85 -15.36
C VAL A 136 -1.84 -4.15 -14.77
N ASN A 137 -1.34 -4.54 -13.60
CA ASN A 137 -1.86 -5.68 -12.86
C ASN A 137 -3.33 -5.48 -12.45
N LEU A 138 -3.69 -4.29 -11.95
CA LEU A 138 -5.08 -3.93 -11.63
C LEU A 138 -6.01 -3.98 -12.85
N ALA A 139 -5.49 -3.74 -14.05
CA ALA A 139 -6.29 -3.77 -15.27
C ALA A 139 -6.83 -5.17 -15.58
N LEU A 140 -6.22 -6.25 -15.06
CA LEU A 140 -6.81 -7.59 -15.15
C LEU A 140 -8.14 -7.73 -14.40
N GLY A 141 -8.44 -6.80 -13.49
CA GLY A 141 -9.52 -6.92 -12.53
C GLY A 141 -8.97 -7.43 -11.20
N SER A 142 -9.37 -6.78 -10.11
CA SER A 142 -8.96 -7.20 -8.77
C SER A 142 -10.07 -6.90 -7.76
N PRO A 143 -10.87 -7.92 -7.38
CA PRO A 143 -12.01 -7.72 -6.49
C PRO A 143 -11.60 -7.40 -5.04
N THR A 144 -10.32 -7.57 -4.71
CA THR A 144 -9.76 -7.36 -3.38
C THR A 144 -9.20 -5.95 -3.19
N ILE A 145 -9.29 -5.08 -4.20
CA ILE A 145 -8.74 -3.72 -4.15
C ILE A 145 -9.86 -2.71 -4.01
N HIS A 146 -9.81 -1.95 -2.93
CA HIS A 146 -10.85 -1.00 -2.55
C HIS A 146 -10.38 0.41 -2.80
N LEU A 147 -11.08 1.12 -3.68
CA LEU A 147 -10.86 2.53 -3.92
C LEU A 147 -11.61 3.35 -2.87
N LEU A 148 -10.90 4.09 -2.03
CA LEU A 148 -11.48 4.91 -0.97
C LEU A 148 -11.31 6.40 -1.28
N PHE A 149 -12.34 7.19 -0.95
CA PHE A 149 -12.34 8.64 -1.18
C PHE A 149 -12.14 9.46 0.10
N HIS A 150 -11.51 8.83 1.09
CA HIS A 150 -11.13 9.37 2.39
C HIS A 150 -10.07 8.44 3.01
N ILE A 151 -9.27 8.95 3.94
CA ILE A 151 -8.35 8.10 4.71
C ILE A 151 -9.16 7.29 5.73
N PRO A 152 -9.16 5.95 5.69
CA PRO A 152 -9.85 5.13 6.67
C PRO A 152 -9.10 5.11 8.01
N SER A 153 -9.78 4.74 9.10
CA SER A 153 -9.13 4.48 10.39
C SER A 153 -8.14 3.32 10.30
N ALA A 154 -7.10 3.31 11.13
CA ALA A 154 -6.08 2.26 11.18
C ALA A 154 -6.68 0.85 11.35
N VAL A 155 -7.67 0.68 12.23
CA VAL A 155 -8.41 -0.57 12.42
C VAL A 155 -9.10 -1.04 11.13
N ARG A 156 -9.65 -0.10 10.34
CA ARG A 156 -10.32 -0.43 9.08
C ARG A 156 -9.32 -0.86 8.01
N VAL A 157 -8.14 -0.22 7.96
CA VAL A 157 -7.03 -0.69 7.11
C VAL A 157 -6.68 -2.13 7.46
N LEU A 158 -6.39 -2.42 8.74
CA LEU A 158 -6.04 -3.76 9.20
C LEU A 158 -7.08 -4.82 8.81
N LYS A 159 -8.37 -4.51 8.93
CA LYS A 159 -9.44 -5.44 8.51
C LYS A 159 -9.39 -5.77 7.02
N PHE A 160 -9.21 -4.77 6.15
CA PHE A 160 -9.00 -5.04 4.73
C PHE A 160 -7.75 -5.92 4.51
N GLN A 161 -6.65 -5.63 5.21
CA GLN A 161 -5.43 -6.42 5.08
C GLN A 161 -5.63 -7.90 5.50
N ALA A 162 -6.36 -8.13 6.58
CA ALA A 162 -6.69 -9.46 7.10
C ALA A 162 -7.62 -10.26 6.18
N GLU A 163 -8.44 -9.57 5.38
CA GLU A 163 -9.36 -10.14 4.38
C GLU A 163 -8.67 -10.40 3.03
N GLY A 164 -7.33 -10.26 2.95
CA GLY A 164 -6.61 -10.42 1.69
C GLY A 164 -6.87 -9.28 0.70
N SER A 165 -7.20 -8.10 1.21
CA SER A 165 -7.52 -6.90 0.45
C SER A 165 -6.52 -5.76 0.70
N ARG A 166 -6.51 -4.80 -0.22
CA ARG A 166 -5.74 -3.54 -0.09
C ARG A 166 -6.61 -2.35 -0.46
N ILE A 167 -6.18 -1.19 0.00
CA ILE A 167 -6.86 0.08 -0.26
C ILE A 167 -5.99 0.97 -1.14
N VAL A 168 -6.63 1.79 -1.96
CA VAL A 168 -5.99 2.93 -2.62
C VAL A 168 -6.83 4.16 -2.34
N THR A 169 -6.19 5.21 -1.81
CA THR A 169 -6.88 6.43 -1.39
C THR A 169 -6.81 7.51 -2.46
N CYS A 170 -7.96 8.10 -2.78
CA CYS A 170 -8.13 9.17 -3.76
C CYS A 170 -8.86 10.36 -3.13
N PHE A 171 -8.27 11.55 -3.15
CA PHE A 171 -8.95 12.76 -2.67
C PHE A 171 -9.75 13.38 -3.81
N LEU A 172 -10.93 13.93 -3.52
CA LEU A 172 -11.82 14.44 -4.57
C LEU A 172 -12.31 15.87 -4.35
N LYS A 173 -12.24 16.39 -3.11
CA LYS A 173 -12.70 17.75 -2.83
C LYS A 173 -11.59 18.74 -3.07
N ALA A 174 -11.90 19.91 -3.64
CA ALA A 174 -10.90 20.94 -3.90
C ALA A 174 -10.05 21.27 -2.66
N THR A 175 -10.69 21.39 -1.49
CA THR A 175 -10.01 21.64 -0.22
C THR A 175 -9.03 20.55 0.21
N GLU A 176 -9.21 19.31 -0.24
CA GLU A 176 -8.30 18.18 0.02
C GLU A 176 -7.16 18.17 -1.01
N LEU A 177 -7.44 18.50 -2.27
CA LEU A 177 -6.45 18.51 -3.36
C LEU A 177 -5.34 19.56 -3.18
N GLU A 178 -5.62 20.64 -2.45
CA GLU A 178 -4.65 21.68 -2.09
C GLU A 178 -3.74 21.30 -0.91
N GLN A 179 -4.05 20.22 -0.19
CA GLN A 179 -3.33 19.85 1.02
C GLN A 179 -2.01 19.17 0.70
N ILE A 180 -1.01 19.50 1.50
CA ILE A 180 0.18 18.66 1.68
C ILE A 180 -0.07 17.81 2.91
N LEU A 181 -0.13 16.50 2.70
CA LEU A 181 -0.33 15.52 3.74
C LEU A 181 1.02 15.20 4.36
N THR A 182 1.16 15.45 5.65
CA THR A 182 2.40 15.17 6.39
C THR A 182 2.12 14.08 7.41
N ASP A 183 2.92 13.02 7.38
CA ASP A 183 2.83 11.94 8.35
C ASP A 183 3.03 12.49 9.76
N THR A 184 2.16 12.12 10.70
CA THR A 184 2.27 12.50 12.12
C THR A 184 3.22 11.59 12.89
N TYR A 185 3.86 10.64 12.20
CA TYR A 185 4.78 9.66 12.75
C TYR A 185 6.09 9.70 11.95
N PRO A 186 7.27 9.51 12.58
CA PRO A 186 8.54 9.45 11.86
C PRO A 186 8.50 8.50 10.65
N PRO A 187 9.10 8.86 9.50
CA PRO A 187 10.03 9.97 9.30
C PRO A 187 9.39 11.34 8.97
N TYR A 188 8.09 11.52 9.19
CA TYR A 188 7.36 12.78 8.93
C TYR A 188 7.40 13.21 7.46
N GLU A 189 7.21 12.27 6.55
CA GLU A 189 7.21 12.57 5.12
C GLU A 189 5.99 13.42 4.74
N SER A 190 6.22 14.38 3.84
CA SER A 190 5.19 15.22 3.27
C SER A 190 4.95 14.84 1.81
N ARG A 191 3.68 14.67 1.44
CA ARG A 191 3.28 14.27 0.08
C ARG A 191 2.07 15.08 -0.37
N ASP A 192 1.98 15.39 -1.66
CA ASP A 192 0.73 15.85 -2.24
C ASP A 192 -0.25 14.66 -2.41
N VAL A 193 -1.50 14.95 -2.78
CA VAL A 193 -2.54 13.93 -2.94
C VAL A 193 -2.21 12.84 -3.97
N VAL A 194 -1.38 13.13 -4.97
CA VAL A 194 -0.93 12.13 -5.96
C VAL A 194 0.20 11.30 -5.37
N GLY A 195 1.13 11.93 -4.66
CA GLY A 195 2.18 11.25 -3.91
C GLY A 195 1.61 10.27 -2.88
N PHE A 196 0.49 10.61 -2.24
CA PHE A 196 -0.23 9.71 -1.34
C PHE A 196 -0.76 8.47 -2.08
N MET A 197 -1.43 8.65 -3.22
CA MET A 197 -1.90 7.53 -4.04
C MET A 197 -0.75 6.67 -4.55
N ILE A 198 0.35 7.28 -5.01
CA ILE A 198 1.55 6.56 -5.47
C ILE A 198 2.14 5.72 -4.34
N HIS A 199 2.14 6.23 -3.12
CA HIS A 199 2.55 5.47 -1.94
C HIS A 199 1.64 4.26 -1.69
N ASP A 200 0.32 4.40 -1.77
CA ASP A 200 -0.61 3.27 -1.67
C ASP A 200 -0.34 2.24 -2.79
N LEU A 201 -0.08 2.69 -4.02
CA LEU A 201 0.25 1.81 -5.15
C LEU A 201 1.60 1.09 -4.99
N LYS A 202 2.56 1.69 -4.28
CA LYS A 202 3.82 1.03 -3.91
C LYS A 202 3.55 -0.20 -3.04
N HIS A 203 2.75 -0.01 -1.98
CA HIS A 203 2.37 -1.10 -1.08
C HIS A 203 1.51 -2.14 -1.80
N LEU A 204 0.64 -1.71 -2.70
CA LEU A 204 -0.15 -2.60 -3.52
C LEU A 204 0.72 -3.49 -4.44
N GLN A 205 1.75 -2.94 -5.08
CA GLN A 205 2.63 -3.75 -5.91
C GLN A 205 3.35 -4.82 -5.08
N ALA A 206 3.81 -4.46 -3.89
CA ALA A 206 4.47 -5.42 -3.01
C ALA A 206 3.48 -6.43 -2.38
N PHE A 207 2.19 -6.06 -2.27
CA PHE A 207 1.12 -6.98 -1.93
C PHE A 207 0.91 -8.04 -3.02
N PHE A 208 1.06 -7.67 -4.29
CA PHE A 208 0.97 -8.59 -5.42
C PHE A 208 2.18 -9.50 -5.61
N GLU A 209 3.18 -9.43 -4.75
CA GLU A 209 4.34 -10.31 -4.84
C GLU A 209 3.98 -11.71 -4.27
N PRO A 210 4.06 -12.80 -5.06
CA PRO A 210 3.64 -14.13 -4.61
C PRO A 210 4.34 -14.60 -3.32
N SER A 211 5.61 -14.25 -3.18
CA SER A 211 6.42 -14.61 -2.01
C SER A 211 5.98 -13.89 -0.72
N LEU A 212 5.22 -12.79 -0.83
CA LEU A 212 4.81 -11.95 0.29
C LEU A 212 3.30 -11.93 0.51
N TYR A 213 2.48 -12.20 -0.50
CA TYR A 213 1.03 -12.07 -0.41
C TYR A 213 0.44 -12.86 0.76
N PHE A 214 0.68 -14.17 0.81
CA PHE A 214 0.12 -15.02 1.86
C PHE A 214 0.68 -14.67 3.24
N GLU A 215 1.97 -14.33 3.33
CA GLU A 215 2.59 -13.86 4.57
C GLU A 215 1.88 -12.61 5.11
N GLN A 216 1.59 -11.65 4.24
CA GLN A 216 0.89 -10.42 4.61
C GLN A 216 -0.53 -10.70 5.11
N VAL A 217 -1.28 -11.58 4.44
CA VAL A 217 -2.65 -11.94 4.85
C VAL A 217 -2.65 -12.67 6.19
N GLY A 218 -1.81 -13.69 6.35
CA GLY A 218 -1.72 -14.45 7.60
C GLY A 218 -1.29 -13.59 8.78
N PHE A 219 -0.32 -12.69 8.58
CA PHE A 219 0.08 -11.74 9.63
C PHE A 219 -1.03 -10.76 9.98
N ALA A 220 -1.65 -10.12 8.99
CA ALA A 220 -2.73 -9.16 9.23
C ALA A 220 -3.92 -9.81 9.93
N HIS A 221 -4.23 -11.08 9.63
CA HIS A 221 -5.27 -11.84 10.33
C HIS A 221 -4.99 -11.98 11.83
N CYS A 222 -3.78 -12.40 12.20
CA CYS A 222 -3.35 -12.50 13.59
C CYS A 222 -3.32 -11.13 14.27
N LEU A 223 -2.80 -10.11 13.60
CA LEU A 223 -2.77 -8.74 14.12
C LEU A 223 -4.20 -8.20 14.34
N ALA A 224 -5.18 -8.57 13.49
CA ALA A 224 -6.58 -8.20 13.69
C ALA A 224 -7.17 -8.83 14.97
N SER A 225 -6.88 -10.10 15.27
CA SER A 225 -7.32 -10.73 16.53
C SER A 225 -6.71 -10.09 17.78
N THR A 226 -5.58 -9.39 17.61
CA THR A 226 -4.87 -8.70 18.70
C THR A 226 -5.65 -7.50 19.22
N LEU A 227 -6.56 -6.92 18.42
CA LEU A 227 -7.44 -5.83 18.84
C LEU A 227 -8.33 -6.23 20.03
N GLU A 228 -8.71 -7.50 20.11
CA GLU A 228 -9.57 -8.03 21.18
C GLU A 228 -8.76 -8.63 22.34
N TYR A 229 -7.43 -8.66 22.23
CA TYR A 229 -6.57 -9.27 23.24
C TYR A 229 -6.56 -8.45 24.55
N PRO A 230 -7.04 -9.01 25.68
CA PRO A 230 -7.20 -8.24 26.91
C PRO A 230 -5.90 -7.67 27.46
N GLY A 231 -4.77 -8.35 27.27
CA GLY A 231 -3.47 -7.91 27.78
C GLY A 231 -2.93 -6.64 27.14
N LEU A 232 -3.50 -6.18 26.02
CA LEU A 232 -3.15 -4.88 25.43
C LEU A 232 -3.95 -3.71 26.01
N ARG A 233 -5.13 -3.99 26.57
CA ARG A 233 -6.10 -2.94 26.95
C ARG A 233 -5.52 -1.95 27.95
N GLU A 234 -4.70 -2.42 28.89
CA GLU A 234 -4.09 -1.56 29.91
C GLU A 234 -3.03 -0.59 29.36
N PHE A 235 -2.52 -0.81 28.14
CA PHE A 235 -1.52 0.05 27.54
C PHE A 235 -2.11 1.14 26.64
N PHE A 236 -3.40 1.07 26.28
CA PHE A 236 -4.02 2.12 25.46
C PHE A 236 -4.25 3.45 26.20
N SER A 237 -4.11 3.48 27.52
CA SER A 237 -4.05 4.74 28.27
C SER A 237 -2.72 5.47 28.10
N ASP A 238 -1.67 4.80 27.60
CA ASP A 238 -0.42 5.44 27.20
C ASP A 238 -0.56 6.03 25.78
N PRO A 239 -0.57 7.36 25.62
CA PRO A 239 -0.81 7.99 24.33
C PRO A 239 0.30 7.68 23.31
N TYR A 240 1.53 7.40 23.76
CA TYR A 240 2.62 7.03 22.85
C TYR A 240 2.40 5.62 22.31
N PHE A 241 1.97 4.69 23.18
CA PHE A 241 1.67 3.34 22.74
C PHE A 241 0.44 3.30 21.82
N ALA A 242 -0.60 4.08 22.11
CA ALA A 242 -1.77 4.19 21.25
C ALA A 242 -1.38 4.67 19.84
N ALA A 243 -0.55 5.72 19.73
CA ALA A 243 -0.05 6.20 18.43
C ALA A 243 0.87 5.20 17.72
N ASP A 244 1.77 4.54 18.45
CA ASP A 244 2.63 3.47 17.92
C ASP A 244 1.77 2.29 17.39
N PHE A 245 0.73 1.89 18.12
CA PHE A 245 -0.14 0.79 17.72
C PHE A 245 -1.00 1.15 16.50
N ASP A 246 -1.56 2.36 16.45
CA ASP A 246 -2.29 2.86 15.27
C ASP A 246 -1.39 2.91 14.03
N HIS A 247 -0.13 3.34 14.18
CA HIS A 247 0.85 3.26 13.10
C HIS A 247 1.08 1.81 12.66
N CYS A 248 1.32 0.89 13.61
CA CYS A 248 1.58 -0.52 13.31
C CYS A 248 0.44 -1.20 12.52
N ILE A 249 -0.82 -0.90 12.84
CA ILE A 249 -1.97 -1.57 12.22
C ILE A 249 -2.45 -0.88 10.93
N SER A 250 -2.06 0.38 10.70
CA SER A 250 -2.32 1.08 9.44
C SER A 250 -1.23 0.88 8.39
N ASP A 251 -0.04 0.44 8.80
CA ASP A 251 1.06 0.17 7.90
C ASP A 251 0.75 -1.03 6.98
N MET A 252 0.96 -0.82 5.68
CA MET A 252 0.75 -1.83 4.62
C MET A 252 2.05 -2.52 4.20
N ASN A 253 3.06 -2.46 5.05
CA ASN A 253 4.37 -3.09 4.87
C ASN A 253 4.28 -4.58 4.51
N SER A 254 5.20 -5.01 3.65
CA SER A 254 5.08 -6.31 2.98
C SER A 254 5.71 -7.48 3.72
N ALA A 255 6.55 -7.24 4.73
CA ALA A 255 7.19 -8.28 5.52
C ALA A 255 6.66 -8.27 6.96
N SER A 256 6.00 -9.36 7.36
CA SER A 256 5.39 -9.56 8.68
C SER A 256 6.35 -9.29 9.82
N ILE A 257 7.62 -9.67 9.65
CA ILE A 257 8.62 -9.58 10.71
C ILE A 257 8.97 -8.13 11.08
N HIS A 258 8.89 -7.18 10.15
CA HIS A 258 9.15 -5.77 10.46
C HIS A 258 8.08 -5.23 11.40
N LEU A 259 6.81 -5.49 11.11
CA LEU A 259 5.69 -5.05 11.93
C LEU A 259 5.60 -5.82 13.25
N LEU A 260 5.87 -7.13 13.26
CA LEU A 260 5.91 -7.90 14.50
C LEU A 260 7.02 -7.42 15.45
N SER A 261 8.20 -7.14 14.91
CA SER A 261 9.33 -6.60 15.69
C SER A 261 9.03 -5.20 16.20
N PHE A 262 8.40 -4.37 15.36
CA PHE A 262 7.95 -3.04 15.75
C PHE A 262 6.95 -3.12 16.91
N LEU A 263 5.88 -3.92 16.78
CA LEU A 263 4.86 -4.11 17.82
C LEU A 263 5.51 -4.53 19.14
N LYS A 264 6.38 -5.55 19.13
CA LYS A 264 7.07 -6.01 20.34
C LYS A 264 7.90 -4.89 20.98
N ALA A 265 8.71 -4.19 20.19
CA ALA A 265 9.57 -3.11 20.69
C ALA A 265 8.76 -1.96 21.31
N LYS A 266 7.64 -1.57 20.68
CA LYS A 266 6.77 -0.50 21.19
C LYS A 266 6.00 -0.92 22.43
N TRP A 267 5.59 -2.18 22.51
CA TRP A 267 4.94 -2.71 23.70
C TRP A 267 5.90 -2.85 24.89
N ILE A 268 7.14 -3.29 24.65
CA ILE A 268 8.22 -3.25 25.66
C ILE A 268 8.40 -1.82 26.18
N SER A 269 8.38 -0.82 25.29
CA SER A 269 8.52 0.59 25.67
C SER A 269 7.35 1.09 26.52
N ALA A 270 6.11 0.67 26.20
CA ALA A 270 4.92 0.98 26.99
C ALA A 270 4.95 0.31 28.37
N PHE A 271 5.35 -0.96 28.43
CA PHE A 271 5.55 -1.68 29.68
C PHE A 271 6.60 -1.01 30.55
N HIS A 272 7.73 -0.59 29.98
CA HIS A 272 8.74 0.17 30.70
C HIS A 272 8.19 1.47 31.29
N ARG A 273 7.40 2.24 30.53
CA ARG A 273 6.75 3.47 31.05
C ARG A 273 5.70 3.19 32.13
N SER A 274 5.08 2.01 32.12
CA SER A 274 4.12 1.61 33.17
C SER A 274 4.80 1.35 34.52
N ILE A 275 6.05 0.89 34.51
CA ILE A 275 6.86 0.67 35.72
C ILE A 275 7.59 1.97 36.11
N TYR A 276 8.15 2.66 35.12
CA TYR A 276 8.96 3.86 35.28
C TYR A 276 8.33 5.03 34.51
N PRO A 277 7.29 5.68 35.07
CA PRO A 277 6.60 6.78 34.40
C PRO A 277 7.53 7.98 34.17
N PRO A 278 7.28 8.81 33.14
CA PRO A 278 8.07 10.01 32.89
C PRO A 278 8.08 10.97 34.09
N PRO A 279 9.24 11.57 34.44
CA PRO A 279 10.56 11.34 33.85
C PRO A 279 11.11 9.97 34.26
N CYS A 280 11.44 9.12 33.28
CA CYS A 280 11.81 7.72 33.54
C CYS A 280 13.03 7.62 34.45
N THR A 281 12.89 6.94 35.59
CA THR A 281 13.97 6.75 36.57
C THR A 281 14.98 5.67 36.17
N LYS A 282 14.65 4.86 35.16
CA LYS A 282 15.48 3.82 34.56
C LYS A 282 15.44 3.95 33.04
N LEU A 283 16.54 3.61 32.35
CA LEU A 283 16.63 3.73 30.89
C LEU A 283 16.16 2.49 30.13
N ARG A 284 16.21 1.31 30.77
CA ARG A 284 15.92 0.00 30.17
C ARG A 284 15.39 -0.94 31.24
N LEU A 285 14.62 -1.93 30.82
CA LEU A 285 14.25 -3.05 31.67
C LEU A 285 15.49 -3.88 32.01
N ASP A 286 15.52 -4.47 33.20
CA ASP A 286 16.46 -5.56 33.51
C ASP A 286 15.94 -6.91 33.02
N ASP A 287 16.70 -7.98 33.25
CA ASP A 287 16.39 -9.32 32.76
C ASP A 287 15.09 -9.89 33.38
N ASP A 288 14.85 -9.62 34.66
CA ASP A 288 13.64 -10.09 35.37
C ASP A 288 12.39 -9.36 34.87
N GLU A 289 12.49 -8.05 34.66
CA GLU A 289 11.43 -7.23 34.08
C GLU A 289 11.15 -7.61 32.62
N HIS A 290 12.19 -7.93 31.84
CA HIS A 290 12.04 -8.44 30.49
C HIS A 290 11.33 -9.79 30.48
N GLU A 291 11.73 -10.74 31.33
CA GLU A 291 11.06 -12.03 31.40
C GLU A 291 9.61 -11.90 31.88
N LEU A 292 9.34 -10.97 32.81
CA LEU A 292 7.97 -10.66 33.24
C LEU A 292 7.11 -10.16 32.07
N PHE A 293 7.63 -9.25 31.23
CA PHE A 293 6.95 -8.82 30.01
C PHE A 293 6.66 -9.99 29.07
N GLU A 294 7.67 -10.84 28.84
CA GLU A 294 7.56 -11.99 27.94
C GLU A 294 6.45 -12.94 28.41
N VAL A 295 6.48 -13.36 29.68
CA VAL A 295 5.53 -14.33 30.25
C VAL A 295 4.13 -13.76 30.37
N ARG A 296 3.98 -12.50 30.78
CA ARG A 296 2.67 -11.90 31.04
C ARG A 296 1.95 -11.45 29.78
N TYR A 297 2.70 -10.99 28.77
CA TYR A 297 2.11 -10.29 27.61
C TYR A 297 2.45 -10.92 26.28
N TRP A 298 3.74 -11.06 25.98
CA TRP A 298 4.18 -11.46 24.64
C TRP A 298 3.87 -12.92 24.32
N LYS A 299 4.30 -13.85 25.17
CA LYS A 299 4.08 -15.29 24.97
C LYS A 299 2.60 -15.64 24.92
N PRO A 300 1.72 -15.11 25.81
CA PRO A 300 0.29 -15.40 25.72
C PRO A 300 -0.39 -14.79 24.49
N LEU A 301 0.02 -13.59 24.03
CA LEU A 301 -0.48 -13.04 22.77
C LEU A 301 -0.18 -13.98 21.60
N LEU A 302 1.08 -14.36 21.42
CA LEU A 302 1.47 -15.23 20.31
C LEU A 302 0.79 -16.61 20.38
N SER A 303 0.62 -17.14 21.60
CA SER A 303 -0.11 -18.39 21.83
C SER A 303 -1.59 -18.26 21.43
N SER A 304 -2.20 -17.09 21.65
CA SER A 304 -3.58 -16.82 21.25
C SER A 304 -3.79 -16.82 19.73
N TRP A 305 -2.72 -16.63 18.95
CA TRP A 305 -2.76 -16.76 17.49
C TRP A 305 -2.71 -18.23 17.00
N GLY A 306 -2.64 -19.20 17.92
CA GLY A 306 -2.57 -20.62 17.57
C GLY A 306 -1.23 -21.04 16.97
N MET A 307 -0.17 -20.24 17.17
CA MET A 307 1.17 -20.55 16.66
C MET A 307 1.75 -21.78 17.40
N PRO A 308 2.24 -22.82 16.68
CA PRO A 308 2.88 -23.98 17.30
C PRO A 308 4.14 -23.60 18.08
N GLN A 309 4.47 -24.38 19.11
CA GLN A 309 5.60 -24.10 20.00
C GLN A 309 6.93 -23.89 19.27
N ALA A 310 7.20 -24.69 18.22
CA ALA A 310 8.41 -24.56 17.41
C ALA A 310 8.56 -23.15 16.79
N HIS A 311 7.46 -22.52 16.35
CA HIS A 311 7.48 -21.15 15.82
C HIS A 311 7.49 -20.09 16.92
N LEU A 312 6.82 -20.36 18.06
CA LEU A 312 6.86 -19.50 19.23
C LEU A 312 8.30 -19.27 19.72
N ASP A 313 9.12 -20.32 19.75
CA ASP A 313 10.53 -20.25 20.18
C ASP A 313 11.35 -19.25 19.33
N HIS A 314 11.06 -19.15 18.03
CA HIS A 314 11.66 -18.15 17.14
C HIS A 314 11.14 -16.73 17.47
N CYS A 315 9.84 -16.56 17.68
CA CYS A 315 9.23 -15.27 18.03
C CYS A 315 9.70 -14.72 19.39
N TRP A 316 10.08 -15.57 20.33
CA TRP A 316 10.58 -15.15 21.64
C TRP A 316 11.94 -14.46 21.55
N LYS A 317 12.72 -14.76 20.52
CA LYS A 317 14.03 -14.15 20.28
C LYS A 317 13.92 -12.75 19.66
N ILE A 318 12.76 -12.35 19.14
CA ILE A 318 12.55 -11.00 18.60
C ILE A 318 12.97 -9.95 19.63
N CYS A 319 13.69 -8.91 19.18
CA CYS A 319 14.30 -7.87 20.01
C CYS A 319 15.42 -8.38 20.96
N LYS A 320 15.93 -9.60 20.80
CA LYS A 320 17.07 -10.14 21.54
C LYS A 320 18.30 -10.34 20.63
N PRO A 321 19.53 -10.32 21.17
CA PRO A 321 20.75 -10.50 20.37
C PRO A 321 20.83 -11.83 19.62
N GLN A 322 20.14 -12.88 20.10
CA GLN A 322 20.14 -14.21 19.50
C GLN A 322 19.24 -14.32 18.26
N PHE A 323 18.50 -13.26 17.89
CA PHE A 323 17.58 -13.28 16.75
C PHE A 323 18.34 -13.36 15.42
N SER A 324 18.18 -14.47 14.73
CA SER A 324 18.91 -14.81 13.51
C SER A 324 18.04 -14.69 12.26
N GLN A 325 18.65 -14.86 11.08
CA GLN A 325 17.91 -14.95 9.81
C GLN A 325 17.06 -16.22 9.73
N GLU A 326 17.49 -17.32 10.35
CA GLU A 326 16.71 -18.54 10.43
C GLU A 326 15.39 -18.33 11.20
N ASP A 327 15.47 -17.61 12.32
CA ASP A 327 14.28 -17.25 13.11
C ASP A 327 13.30 -16.41 12.27
N LYS A 328 13.82 -15.41 11.51
CA LYS A 328 12.99 -14.60 10.61
C LYS A 328 12.26 -15.46 9.58
N LEU A 329 12.97 -16.36 8.91
CA LEU A 329 12.39 -17.22 7.89
C LEU A 329 11.36 -18.18 8.47
N ALA A 330 11.61 -18.77 9.64
CA ALA A 330 10.66 -19.66 10.31
C ALA A 330 9.35 -18.95 10.68
N ILE A 331 9.42 -17.70 11.12
CA ILE A 331 8.24 -16.88 11.45
C ILE A 331 7.47 -16.51 10.18
N ARG A 332 8.18 -16.04 9.14
CA ARG A 332 7.56 -15.66 7.86
C ARG A 332 6.86 -16.85 7.19
N ARG A 333 7.48 -18.04 7.24
CA ARG A 333 6.86 -19.29 6.74
C ARG A 333 5.55 -19.62 7.44
N TRP A 334 5.49 -19.49 8.77
CA TRP A 334 4.24 -19.74 9.49
C TRP A 334 3.11 -18.80 9.07
N PHE A 335 3.39 -17.50 8.95
CA PHE A 335 2.38 -16.55 8.46
C PHE A 335 1.98 -16.83 7.02
N HIS A 336 2.92 -17.23 6.16
CA HIS A 336 2.64 -17.65 4.80
C HIS A 336 1.70 -18.86 4.76
N GLU A 337 2.00 -19.92 5.51
CA GLU A 337 1.17 -21.13 5.58
C GLU A 337 -0.23 -20.82 6.10
N LEU A 338 -0.35 -19.99 7.14
CA LEU A 338 -1.63 -19.52 7.63
C LEU A 338 -2.40 -18.73 6.56
N GLY A 339 -1.73 -17.82 5.84
CA GLY A 339 -2.32 -17.08 4.74
C GLY A 339 -2.83 -17.98 3.60
N CYS A 340 -2.07 -19.01 3.22
CA CYS A 340 -2.52 -20.01 2.24
C CYS A 340 -3.80 -20.72 2.70
N GLN A 341 -3.86 -21.12 3.97
CA GLN A 341 -5.04 -21.74 4.57
C GLN A 341 -6.25 -20.81 4.54
N LEU A 342 -6.09 -19.56 4.98
CA LEU A 342 -7.15 -18.55 5.01
C LEU A 342 -7.70 -18.23 3.62
N MET A 343 -6.83 -18.20 2.61
CA MET A 343 -7.21 -17.91 1.23
C MET A 343 -7.68 -19.15 0.45
N ASN A 344 -7.71 -20.33 1.10
CA ASN A 344 -8.03 -21.62 0.48
C ASN A 344 -7.21 -21.88 -0.80
N ARG A 345 -5.89 -21.72 -0.70
CA ARG A 345 -4.92 -21.93 -1.79
C ARG A 345 -3.83 -22.90 -1.36
N HIS A 346 -3.32 -23.70 -2.29
CA HIS A 346 -2.14 -24.54 -2.05
C HIS A 346 -0.86 -23.68 -2.11
N ALA A 347 0.06 -23.90 -1.17
CA ALA A 347 1.32 -23.20 -1.09
C ALA A 347 2.28 -23.67 -2.20
N GLU A 348 2.20 -23.06 -3.38
CA GLU A 348 3.13 -23.33 -4.49
C GLU A 348 4.37 -22.43 -4.46
N PHE A 349 4.37 -21.37 -3.64
CA PHE A 349 5.44 -20.38 -3.56
C PHE A 349 6.29 -20.55 -2.30
N VAL A 350 7.61 -20.63 -2.48
CA VAL A 350 8.56 -20.71 -1.36
C VAL A 350 8.79 -19.30 -0.79
N VAL A 351 8.69 -19.15 0.52
CA VAL A 351 9.10 -17.93 1.23
C VAL A 351 10.62 -17.77 1.07
N ALA A 352 11.03 -16.77 0.28
CA ALA A 352 12.42 -16.41 0.03
C ALA A 352 13.02 -15.55 1.17
#